data_AF-A0A0C2WUS3-F1
#
_entry.id   AF-A0A0C2WUS3-F1
#
_cell.length_a   1.000
_cell.length_b   1.000
_cell.length_c   1.000
_cell.angle_alpha   90.00
_cell.angle_beta   90.00
_cell.angle_gamma   90.00
#
_symmetry.space_group_name_H-M   'P 1'
#
loop_
_entity.id
_entity.type
_entity.pdbx_description
1 polymer ?
#
loop_
_entity_poly.entity_id
_entity_poly.type
_entity_poly.pdbx_seq_one_letter_code
_entity_poly.pdbx_strand_id
1 'polypeptide(L)'
;MPGPATEGSTSDSFLHHKFSSKFNAPDAEVTFQSCDGLCYRIHRKNLECAAAAFPAAEFASKKEDIVPMLEHSEVLDLLFVFMYPERQPNLRKVSFRVLADLAEAAEKFQVYSAVHTCNTYMVLETERHPLDVLVYAARHNYQDLLDKAAALVIGLPLDTVIDRMPPAIAVAWVRYYQKWRDAYSKAIVRPTRCAPAKCTAWSQNVVLPILDKLGGKIEMLSKPDDLFLEVATVSDCCSNHLKNWRDHIGTVCEDIPKFSTLV
;
A
#
# COMPACT_ATOMS: atom_id res chain seq x y z
N MET A 1 1.61 -38.93 64.62
CA MET A 1 2.50 -39.60 63.64
C MET A 1 2.03 -39.18 62.25
N PRO A 2 2.65 -38.17 61.64
CA PRO A 2 2.31 -37.71 60.30
C PRO A 2 3.07 -38.53 59.25
N GLY A 3 2.35 -39.03 58.23
CA GLY A 3 2.92 -39.63 57.03
C GLY A 3 3.32 -38.56 56.01
N PRO A 4 4.35 -38.77 55.20
CA PRO A 4 4.99 -37.70 54.44
C PRO A 4 4.18 -37.30 53.21
N ALA A 5 4.12 -36.00 52.99
CA ALA A 5 3.62 -35.37 51.78
C ALA A 5 4.45 -35.82 50.58
N THR A 6 3.81 -36.41 49.59
CA THR A 6 4.34 -36.51 48.23
C THR A 6 4.26 -35.14 47.60
N GLU A 7 5.37 -34.40 47.67
CA GLU A 7 5.63 -33.23 46.83
C GLU A 7 5.69 -33.71 45.37
N GLY A 8 4.60 -33.47 44.65
CA GLY A 8 4.61 -33.49 43.19
C GLY A 8 5.49 -32.35 42.71
N SER A 9 6.73 -32.67 42.37
CA SER A 9 7.62 -31.81 41.61
C SER A 9 6.96 -31.47 40.28
N THR A 10 6.29 -30.31 40.22
CA THR A 10 5.96 -29.64 38.97
C THR A 10 7.28 -29.30 38.30
N SER A 11 7.61 -30.07 37.27
CA SER A 11 8.69 -29.74 36.34
C SER A 11 8.30 -28.46 35.60
N ASP A 12 8.66 -27.30 36.16
CA ASP A 12 8.73 -26.06 35.42
C ASP A 12 9.73 -26.27 34.29
N SER A 13 9.21 -26.49 33.08
CA SER A 13 10.02 -26.43 31.87
C SER A 13 10.50 -24.98 31.75
N PHE A 14 11.74 -24.72 32.20
CA PHE A 14 12.44 -23.46 31.92
C PHE A 14 12.56 -23.31 30.42
N LEU A 15 11.55 -22.72 29.78
CA LEU A 15 11.63 -22.27 28.40
C LEU A 15 12.75 -21.25 28.36
N HIS A 16 13.91 -21.66 27.83
CA HIS A 16 15.01 -20.74 27.63
C HIS A 16 14.61 -19.80 26.51
N HIS A 17 14.07 -18.63 26.88
CA HIS A 17 13.69 -17.61 25.93
C HIS A 17 14.92 -17.20 25.11
N LYS A 18 14.77 -17.20 23.79
CA LYS A 18 15.78 -16.66 22.90
C LYS A 18 15.63 -15.14 22.88
N PHE A 19 16.71 -14.42 23.15
CA PHE A 19 16.73 -12.95 23.13
C PHE A 19 17.41 -12.42 21.87
N SER A 20 16.97 -11.24 21.41
CA SER A 20 17.63 -10.50 20.34
C SER A 20 19.08 -10.19 20.72
N SER A 21 20.02 -10.41 19.82
CA SER A 21 21.43 -10.04 20.06
C SER A 21 21.63 -8.52 20.10
N LYS A 22 20.71 -7.76 19.48
CA LYS A 22 20.78 -6.30 19.41
C LYS A 22 20.04 -5.62 20.57
N PHE A 23 18.89 -6.18 20.97
CA PHE A 23 18.00 -5.59 21.97
C PHE A 23 17.83 -6.52 23.18
N ASN A 24 18.87 -6.61 24.01
CA ASN A 24 18.89 -7.46 25.21
C ASN A 24 19.72 -6.82 26.33
N ALA A 25 19.50 -5.53 26.58
CA ALA A 25 20.21 -4.82 27.63
C ALA A 25 19.73 -5.30 29.03
N PRO A 26 20.64 -5.59 29.97
CA PRO A 26 20.27 -6.13 31.28
C PRO A 26 19.54 -5.13 32.19
N ASP A 27 19.73 -3.84 31.92
CA ASP A 27 19.11 -2.70 32.59
C ASP A 27 17.75 -2.30 31.99
N ALA A 28 17.42 -2.76 30.79
CA ALA A 28 16.09 -2.55 30.21
C ALA A 28 14.98 -3.17 31.06
N GLU A 29 13.88 -2.42 31.20
CA GLU A 29 12.78 -2.69 32.14
C GLU A 29 11.58 -3.38 31.50
N VAL A 30 11.47 -3.37 30.17
CA VAL A 30 10.32 -3.94 29.45
C VAL A 30 10.81 -5.05 28.54
N THR A 31 10.13 -6.19 28.58
CA THR A 31 10.41 -7.32 27.69
C THR A 31 9.24 -7.53 26.74
N PHE A 32 9.48 -7.45 25.43
CA PHE A 32 8.52 -7.82 24.40
C PHE A 32 8.85 -9.19 23.83
N GLN A 33 7.85 -9.94 23.38
CA GLN A 33 8.03 -11.17 22.61
C GLN A 33 7.30 -11.06 21.29
N SER A 34 8.04 -11.23 20.19
CA SER A 34 7.50 -11.38 18.84
C SER A 34 6.62 -12.62 18.69
N CYS A 35 5.76 -12.66 17.67
CA CYS A 35 4.89 -13.81 17.43
C CYS A 35 5.64 -15.10 17.05
N ASP A 36 6.90 -14.99 16.60
CA ASP A 36 7.83 -16.11 16.35
C ASP A 36 8.77 -16.39 17.54
N GLY A 37 8.49 -15.81 18.71
CA GLY A 37 9.03 -16.21 20.01
C GLY A 37 10.32 -15.53 20.44
N LEU A 38 10.92 -14.66 19.61
CA LEU A 38 12.12 -13.88 19.97
C LEU A 38 11.77 -12.77 20.96
N CYS A 39 12.53 -12.69 22.05
CA CYS A 39 12.35 -11.72 23.13
C CYS A 39 13.27 -10.51 22.98
N TYR A 40 12.78 -9.34 23.39
CA TYR A 40 13.41 -8.04 23.24
C TYR A 40 13.37 -7.30 24.56
N ARG A 41 14.53 -6.93 25.11
CA ARG A 41 14.60 -6.08 26.31
C ARG A 41 14.81 -4.63 25.88
N ILE A 42 13.79 -3.80 26.09
CA ILE A 42 13.72 -2.42 25.61
C ILE A 42 13.63 -1.45 26.79
N HIS A 43 14.39 -0.36 26.74
CA HIS A 43 14.35 0.68 27.76
C HIS A 43 13.03 1.45 27.69
N ARG A 44 12.32 1.58 28.82
CA ARG A 44 11.02 2.26 28.87
C ARG A 44 11.11 3.71 28.35
N LYS A 45 12.17 4.42 28.72
CA LYS A 45 12.41 5.80 28.27
C LYS A 45 12.44 5.95 26.75
N ASN A 46 12.99 4.98 26.03
CA ASN A 46 13.06 5.03 24.57
C ASN A 46 11.67 4.84 23.94
N LEU A 47 10.84 3.98 24.52
CA LEU A 47 9.45 3.78 24.11
C LEU A 47 8.65 5.08 24.31
N GLU A 48 8.72 5.65 25.52
CA GLU A 48 7.99 6.88 25.88
C GLU A 48 8.41 8.09 25.03
N CYS A 49 9.68 8.17 24.62
CA CYS A 49 10.16 9.26 23.78
C CYS A 49 9.83 9.07 22.29
N ALA A 50 9.74 7.83 21.80
CA ALA A 50 9.68 7.56 20.36
C ALA A 50 8.30 7.13 19.86
N ALA A 51 7.40 6.68 20.74
CA ALA A 51 6.13 6.07 20.39
C ALA A 51 4.99 6.63 21.25
N ALA A 52 3.90 7.06 20.60
CA ALA A 52 2.75 7.65 21.31
C ALA A 52 1.70 6.62 21.74
N ALA A 53 1.63 5.45 21.09
CA ALA A 53 0.63 4.41 21.37
C ALA A 53 1.27 3.07 21.77
N PHE A 54 2.47 3.11 22.34
CA PHE A 54 3.14 1.86 22.75
C PHE A 54 2.52 1.31 24.05
N PRO A 55 2.26 0.00 24.15
CA PRO A 55 1.68 -0.63 25.35
C PRO A 55 2.55 -0.51 26.64
N ALA A 56 3.70 0.15 26.63
CA ALA A 56 4.67 0.09 27.72
C ALA A 56 4.17 0.63 29.08
N ALA A 57 3.12 1.47 29.09
CA ALA A 57 2.57 2.06 30.30
C ALA A 57 1.54 1.18 31.03
N GLU A 58 0.91 0.22 30.34
CA GLU A 58 -0.21 -0.57 30.88
C GLU A 58 0.17 -2.02 31.23
N PHE A 59 1.20 -2.59 30.58
CA PHE A 59 1.41 -4.05 30.58
C PHE A 59 2.60 -4.55 31.40
N ALA A 60 3.58 -3.71 31.74
CA ALA A 60 4.74 -4.13 32.52
C ALA A 60 4.55 -3.79 34.01
N SER A 61 3.77 -4.62 34.71
CA SER A 61 3.54 -4.48 36.15
C SER A 61 4.78 -4.90 36.95
N LYS A 62 5.55 -5.86 36.40
CA LYS A 62 6.79 -6.41 36.96
C LYS A 62 7.86 -6.47 35.88
N LYS A 63 9.14 -6.47 36.31
CA LYS A 63 10.31 -6.52 35.41
C LYS A 63 10.41 -7.84 34.62
N GLU A 64 9.75 -8.91 35.08
CA GLU A 64 9.71 -10.21 34.40
C GLU A 64 8.54 -10.37 33.43
N ASP A 65 7.61 -9.42 33.36
CA ASP A 65 6.44 -9.54 32.49
C ASP A 65 6.87 -9.44 31.02
N ILE A 66 6.55 -10.48 30.24
CA ILE A 66 6.77 -10.53 28.80
C ILE A 66 5.47 -10.06 28.11
N VAL A 67 5.57 -9.00 27.33
CA VAL A 67 4.45 -8.45 26.55
C VAL A 67 4.44 -9.12 25.17
N PRO A 68 3.44 -9.95 24.84
CA PRO A 68 3.35 -10.59 23.54
C PRO A 68 2.94 -9.60 22.46
N MET A 69 3.58 -9.71 21.30
CA MET A 69 3.38 -8.88 20.11
C MET A 69 2.88 -9.75 18.96
N LEU A 70 2.11 -9.15 18.04
CA LEU A 70 1.62 -9.86 16.85
C LEU A 70 2.64 -9.81 15.70
N GLU A 71 3.59 -8.89 15.81
CA GLU A 71 4.61 -8.62 14.82
C GLU A 71 5.75 -9.65 14.90
N HIS A 72 6.25 -10.05 13.74
CA HIS A 72 7.41 -10.94 13.60
C HIS A 72 8.71 -10.27 14.07
N SER A 73 9.71 -11.08 14.45
CA SER A 73 11.00 -10.56 14.88
C SER A 73 11.66 -9.67 13.82
N GLU A 74 11.51 -9.99 12.53
CA GLU A 74 12.09 -9.19 11.43
C GLU A 74 11.52 -7.76 11.35
N VAL A 75 10.26 -7.58 11.77
CA VAL A 75 9.59 -6.26 11.82
C VAL A 75 9.99 -5.52 13.09
N LEU A 76 9.96 -6.20 14.25
CA LEU A 76 10.33 -5.60 15.53
C LEU A 76 11.80 -5.18 15.58
N ASP A 77 12.70 -5.95 14.97
CA ASP A 77 14.11 -5.59 14.83
C ASP A 77 14.27 -4.22 14.15
N LEU A 78 13.49 -3.95 13.08
CA LEU A 78 13.53 -2.67 12.38
C LEU A 78 12.85 -1.56 13.20
N LEU A 79 11.67 -1.84 13.75
CA LEU A 79 10.88 -0.88 14.51
C LEU A 79 11.65 -0.36 15.74
N PHE A 80 12.31 -1.25 16.49
CA PHE A 80 13.06 -0.84 17.67
C PHE A 80 14.31 -0.02 17.34
N VAL A 81 14.89 -0.13 16.13
CA VAL A 81 15.97 0.78 15.71
C VAL A 81 15.49 2.23 15.66
N PHE A 82 14.25 2.48 15.25
CA PHE A 82 13.69 3.84 15.22
C PHE A 82 13.52 4.47 16.60
N MET A 83 13.55 3.67 17.67
CA MET A 83 13.35 4.13 19.05
C MET A 83 14.66 4.38 19.80
N TYR A 84 15.78 3.90 19.28
CA TYR A 84 17.10 4.11 19.87
C TYR A 84 17.84 5.23 19.15
N PRO A 85 18.76 5.94 19.84
CA PRO A 85 19.58 7.00 19.25
C PRO A 85 20.69 6.38 18.36
N GLU A 86 20.27 5.69 17.30
CA GLU A 86 21.12 5.01 16.34
C GLU A 86 20.83 5.45 14.90
N ARG A 87 21.64 4.98 13.95
CA ARG A 87 21.39 5.21 12.53
C ARG A 87 20.14 4.46 12.10
N GLN A 88 19.24 5.17 11.44
CA GLN A 88 17.99 4.60 10.94
C GLN A 88 18.23 3.52 9.88
N PRO A 89 17.39 2.47 9.82
CA PRO A 89 17.60 1.35 8.93
C PRO A 89 17.44 1.77 7.46
N ASN A 90 18.22 1.15 6.58
CA ASN A 90 18.07 1.36 5.14
C ASN A 90 17.01 0.40 4.59
N LEU A 91 15.79 0.92 4.41
CA LEU A 91 14.66 0.11 3.94
C LEU A 91 14.74 -0.29 2.46
N ARG A 92 15.68 0.24 1.66
CA ARG A 92 15.87 -0.18 0.25
C ARG A 92 16.24 -1.65 0.08
N LYS A 93 16.82 -2.25 1.11
CA LYS A 93 17.26 -3.66 1.10
C LYS A 93 16.25 -4.61 1.74
N VAL A 94 15.14 -4.06 2.24
CA VAL A 94 14.09 -4.81 2.92
C VAL A 94 13.08 -5.25 1.87
N SER A 95 12.54 -6.46 2.01
CA SER A 95 11.49 -6.93 1.11
C SER A 95 10.21 -6.10 1.29
N PHE A 96 9.41 -5.95 0.23
CA PHE A 96 8.18 -5.17 0.32
C PHE A 96 7.22 -5.69 1.41
N ARG A 97 7.14 -7.01 1.61
CA ARG A 97 6.33 -7.61 2.69
C ARG A 97 6.71 -7.05 4.05
N VAL A 98 8.00 -7.09 4.39
CA VAL A 98 8.52 -6.60 5.67
C VAL A 98 8.37 -5.09 5.79
N LEU A 99 8.53 -4.35 4.70
CA LEU A 99 8.26 -2.91 4.66
C LEU A 99 6.80 -2.60 4.97
N ALA A 100 5.86 -3.32 4.36
CA ALA A 100 4.42 -3.13 4.58
C ALA A 100 4.04 -3.48 6.02
N ASP A 101 4.56 -4.58 6.57
CA ASP A 101 4.32 -4.98 7.96
C ASP A 101 4.93 -3.96 8.95
N LEU A 102 6.13 -3.43 8.63
CA LEU A 102 6.75 -2.35 9.40
C LEU A 102 5.93 -1.05 9.34
N ALA A 103 5.37 -0.71 8.18
CA ALA A 103 4.51 0.46 8.03
C ALA A 103 3.26 0.35 8.91
N GLU A 104 2.56 -0.79 8.85
CA GLU A 104 1.39 -1.05 9.71
C GLU A 104 1.75 -1.03 11.20
N ALA A 105 2.88 -1.61 11.59
CA ALA A 105 3.37 -1.56 12.97
C ALA A 105 3.74 -0.12 13.41
N ALA A 106 4.39 0.66 12.55
CA ALA A 106 4.77 2.03 12.83
C ALA A 106 3.54 2.92 13.06
N GLU A 107 2.48 2.75 12.26
CA GLU A 107 1.19 3.42 12.43
C GLU A 107 0.51 2.99 13.72
N LYS A 108 0.39 1.68 13.96
CA LYS A 108 -0.24 1.09 15.15
C LYS A 108 0.37 1.61 16.45
N PHE A 109 1.71 1.66 16.52
CA PHE A 109 2.42 2.10 17.71
C PHE A 109 2.76 3.60 17.71
N GLN A 110 2.40 4.31 16.63
CA GLN A 110 2.66 5.73 16.45
C GLN A 110 4.14 6.10 16.62
N VAL A 111 5.02 5.34 15.96
CA VAL A 111 6.46 5.61 15.90
C VAL A 111 6.71 6.57 14.75
N TYR A 112 6.50 7.88 14.98
CA TYR A 112 6.39 8.87 13.91
C TYR A 112 7.60 8.94 12.96
N SER A 113 8.81 8.70 13.46
CA SER A 113 10.03 8.62 12.63
C SER A 113 9.97 7.45 11.64
N ALA A 114 9.46 6.30 12.08
CA ALA A 114 9.23 5.13 11.25
C ALA A 114 8.06 5.35 10.30
N VAL A 115 6.95 5.96 10.75
CA VAL A 115 5.78 6.29 9.90
C VAL A 115 6.20 7.12 8.70
N HIS A 116 6.91 8.23 8.92
CA HIS A 116 7.35 9.10 7.84
C HIS A 116 8.30 8.38 6.86
N THR A 117 9.23 7.58 7.41
CA THR A 117 10.17 6.82 6.60
C THR A 117 9.43 5.77 5.76
N CYS A 118 8.58 4.95 6.37
CA CYS A 118 7.82 3.92 5.68
C CYS A 118 6.92 4.50 4.59
N ASN A 119 6.19 5.60 4.87
CA ASN A 119 5.36 6.26 3.88
C ASN A 119 6.17 6.72 2.66
N THR A 120 7.37 7.28 2.87
CA THR A 120 8.28 7.62 1.77
C THR A 120 8.61 6.42 0.89
N TYR A 121 8.84 5.24 1.48
CA TYR A 121 9.09 4.01 0.72
C TYR A 121 7.83 3.45 0.06
N MET A 122 6.65 3.56 0.68
CA MET A 122 5.37 3.18 0.04
C MET A 122 5.11 4.00 -1.23
N VAL A 123 5.46 5.29 -1.24
CA VAL A 123 5.40 6.14 -2.44
C VAL A 123 6.34 5.65 -3.55
N LEU A 124 7.51 5.12 -3.19
CA LEU A 124 8.50 4.58 -4.14
C LEU A 124 8.07 3.22 -4.70
N GLU A 125 7.44 2.38 -3.87
CA GLU A 125 7.00 1.04 -4.25
C GLU A 125 5.61 1.03 -4.93
N THR A 126 4.97 2.19 -5.07
CA THR A 126 3.60 2.34 -5.61
C THR A 126 3.44 1.69 -6.99
N GLU A 127 4.43 1.80 -7.88
CA GLU A 127 4.33 1.20 -9.23
C GLU A 127 4.47 -0.32 -9.23
N ARG A 128 5.23 -0.87 -8.27
CA ARG A 128 5.48 -2.30 -8.16
C ARG A 128 4.39 -3.03 -7.37
N HIS A 129 3.83 -2.35 -6.38
CA HIS A 129 2.87 -2.89 -5.42
C HIS A 129 1.64 -1.98 -5.25
N PRO A 130 0.95 -1.59 -6.34
CA PRO A 130 -0.08 -0.55 -6.31
C PRO A 130 -1.28 -0.92 -5.44
N LEU A 131 -1.71 -2.19 -5.43
CA LEU A 131 -2.86 -2.63 -4.62
C LEU A 131 -2.55 -2.61 -3.12
N ASP A 132 -1.38 -3.10 -2.72
CA ASP A 132 -0.95 -3.06 -1.32
C ASP A 132 -0.81 -1.61 -0.82
N VAL A 133 -0.21 -0.74 -1.64
CA VAL A 133 -0.05 0.68 -1.32
C VAL A 133 -1.40 1.39 -1.26
N LEU A 134 -2.35 1.06 -2.15
CA LEU A 134 -3.71 1.59 -2.12
C LEU A 134 -4.42 1.24 -0.80
N VAL A 135 -4.34 -0.03 -0.38
CA VAL A 135 -4.96 -0.50 0.87
C VAL A 135 -4.34 0.17 2.09
N TYR A 136 -3.00 0.29 2.12
CA TYR A 136 -2.28 1.02 3.17
C TYR A 136 -2.72 2.49 3.21
N ALA A 137 -2.73 3.19 2.07
CA ALA A 137 -3.12 4.58 1.98
C ALA A 137 -4.58 4.81 2.43
N ALA A 138 -5.46 3.87 2.12
CA ALA A 138 -6.86 3.92 2.54
C ALA A 138 -7.03 3.73 4.05
N ARG A 139 -6.28 2.81 4.67
CA ARG A 139 -6.34 2.57 6.12
C ARG A 139 -5.85 3.75 6.95
N HIS A 140 -4.81 4.43 6.46
CA HIS A 140 -4.11 5.49 7.20
C HIS A 140 -4.39 6.90 6.66
N ASN A 141 -5.38 7.04 5.76
CA ASN A 141 -5.87 8.32 5.22
C ASN A 141 -4.80 9.15 4.47
N TYR A 142 -3.94 8.50 3.68
CA TYR A 142 -2.98 9.18 2.81
C TYR A 142 -3.59 9.49 1.44
N GLN A 143 -4.38 10.58 1.35
CA GLN A 143 -5.18 10.91 0.17
C GLN A 143 -4.39 11.02 -1.14
N ASP A 144 -3.23 11.68 -1.14
CA ASP A 144 -2.41 11.83 -2.36
C ASP A 144 -1.85 10.48 -2.85
N LEU A 145 -1.42 9.64 -1.91
CA LEU A 145 -0.92 8.29 -2.21
C LEU A 145 -2.05 7.37 -2.67
N LEU A 146 -3.22 7.51 -2.04
CA LEU A 146 -4.45 6.80 -2.36
C LEU A 146 -4.86 7.10 -3.82
N ASP A 147 -4.90 8.36 -4.22
CA ASP A 147 -5.23 8.77 -5.59
C ASP A 147 -4.22 8.25 -6.61
N LYS A 148 -2.92 8.36 -6.30
CA LYS A 148 -1.85 7.86 -7.16
C LYS A 148 -1.97 6.35 -7.37
N ALA A 149 -2.15 5.58 -6.30
CA ALA A 149 -2.27 4.13 -6.37
C ALA A 149 -3.56 3.70 -7.08
N ALA A 150 -4.67 4.43 -6.88
CA ALA A 150 -5.97 4.09 -7.46
C ALA A 150 -5.94 4.09 -9.00
N ALA A 151 -5.25 5.06 -9.60
CA ALA A 151 -5.08 5.12 -11.05
C ALA A 151 -4.31 3.90 -11.61
N LEU A 152 -3.39 3.31 -10.83
CA LEU A 152 -2.64 2.12 -11.24
C LEU A 152 -3.41 0.81 -11.02
N VAL A 153 -4.27 0.78 -10.00
CA VAL A 153 -5.08 -0.41 -9.65
C VAL A 153 -6.28 -0.59 -10.57
N ILE A 154 -6.73 0.46 -11.28
CA ILE A 154 -7.97 0.43 -12.07
C ILE A 154 -8.00 -0.66 -13.16
N GLY A 155 -6.83 -1.07 -13.67
CA GLY A 155 -6.70 -2.13 -14.67
C GLY A 155 -6.66 -3.55 -14.09
N LEU A 156 -6.64 -3.71 -12.76
CA LEU A 156 -6.63 -5.03 -12.12
C LEU A 156 -8.04 -5.65 -12.13
N PRO A 157 -8.14 -6.99 -12.07
CA PRO A 157 -9.43 -7.68 -11.95
C PRO A 157 -10.20 -7.19 -10.71
N LEU A 158 -11.47 -6.85 -10.89
CA LEU A 158 -12.29 -6.24 -9.84
C LEU A 158 -12.39 -7.14 -8.60
N ASP A 159 -12.56 -8.45 -8.78
CA ASP A 159 -12.65 -9.42 -7.68
C ASP A 159 -11.38 -9.40 -6.81
N THR A 160 -10.19 -9.41 -7.44
CA THR A 160 -8.90 -9.31 -6.75
C THR A 160 -8.77 -8.04 -5.91
N VAL A 161 -9.30 -6.93 -6.41
CA VAL A 161 -9.21 -5.64 -5.72
C VAL A 161 -10.18 -5.58 -4.54
N ILE A 162 -11.43 -5.99 -4.75
CA ILE A 162 -12.48 -5.95 -3.73
C ILE A 162 -12.17 -6.90 -2.56
N ASP A 163 -11.65 -8.10 -2.83
CA ASP A 163 -11.31 -9.09 -1.81
C ASP A 163 -10.22 -8.61 -0.82
N ARG A 164 -9.42 -7.62 -1.24
CA ARG A 164 -8.33 -7.08 -0.43
C ARG A 164 -8.66 -5.78 0.30
N MET A 165 -9.79 -5.17 -0.01
CA MET A 165 -10.17 -3.87 0.55
C MET A 165 -11.01 -4.00 1.81
N PRO A 166 -10.88 -3.06 2.77
CA PRO A 166 -11.89 -2.88 3.80
C PRO A 166 -13.27 -2.60 3.18
N PRO A 167 -14.38 -3.05 3.78
CA PRO A 167 -15.72 -2.94 3.18
C PRO A 167 -16.12 -1.51 2.77
N ALA A 168 -15.79 -0.49 3.58
CA ALA A 168 -16.08 0.90 3.27
C ALA A 168 -15.34 1.38 2.00
N ILE A 169 -14.07 1.00 1.88
CA ILE A 169 -13.22 1.33 0.73
C ILE A 169 -13.66 0.57 -0.52
N ALA A 170 -14.11 -0.68 -0.37
CA ALA A 170 -14.64 -1.48 -1.48
C ALA A 170 -15.87 -0.81 -2.12
N VAL A 171 -16.79 -0.25 -1.32
CA VAL A 171 -17.96 0.49 -1.85
C VAL A 171 -17.51 1.75 -2.59
N ALA A 172 -16.57 2.51 -2.05
CA ALA A 172 -15.98 3.67 -2.73
C ALA A 172 -15.32 3.25 -4.05
N TRP A 173 -14.60 2.13 -4.05
CA TRP A 173 -13.91 1.60 -5.23
C TRP A 173 -14.89 1.22 -6.34
N VAL A 174 -16.02 0.56 -6.04
CA VAL A 174 -17.04 0.26 -7.04
C VAL A 174 -17.60 1.53 -7.69
N ARG A 175 -17.84 2.59 -6.89
CA ARG A 175 -18.30 3.88 -7.42
C ARG A 175 -17.24 4.53 -8.32
N TYR A 176 -15.98 4.49 -7.88
CA TYR A 176 -14.84 4.98 -8.65
C TYR A 176 -14.71 4.22 -9.99
N TYR A 177 -14.73 2.89 -9.94
CA TYR A 177 -14.70 2.02 -11.11
C TYR A 177 -15.85 2.32 -12.09
N GLN A 178 -17.06 2.57 -11.59
CA GLN A 178 -18.19 2.99 -12.43
C GLN A 178 -17.89 4.31 -13.17
N LYS A 179 -17.26 5.30 -12.52
CA LYS A 179 -16.87 6.56 -13.18
C LYS A 179 -15.86 6.33 -14.31
N TRP A 180 -14.91 5.43 -14.10
CA TRP A 180 -13.98 5.02 -15.16
C TRP A 180 -14.67 4.31 -16.32
N ARG A 181 -15.64 3.45 -16.05
CA ARG A 181 -16.45 2.80 -17.10
C ARG A 181 -17.30 3.78 -17.89
N ASP A 182 -17.90 4.75 -17.22
CA ASP A 182 -18.68 5.81 -17.85
C ASP A 182 -17.79 6.67 -18.75
N ALA A 183 -16.61 7.05 -18.25
CA ALA A 183 -15.59 7.77 -19.02
C ALA A 183 -15.14 6.95 -20.25
N TYR A 184 -14.85 5.67 -20.08
CA TYR A 184 -14.48 4.77 -21.16
C TYR A 184 -15.55 4.68 -22.26
N SER A 185 -16.82 4.58 -21.86
CA SER A 185 -17.94 4.55 -22.80
C SER A 185 -18.03 5.83 -23.63
N LYS A 186 -17.72 7.00 -23.03
CA LYS A 186 -17.63 8.29 -23.73
C LYS A 186 -16.38 8.41 -24.60
N ALA A 187 -15.25 7.87 -24.17
CA ALA A 187 -13.97 7.97 -24.86
C ALA A 187 -13.94 7.20 -26.20
N ILE A 188 -14.65 6.06 -26.27
CA ILE A 188 -14.80 5.28 -27.52
C ILE A 188 -15.62 6.06 -28.57
N VAL A 189 -16.51 6.95 -28.14
CA VAL A 189 -17.32 7.77 -29.06
C VAL A 189 -16.42 8.82 -29.71
N ARG A 190 -16.31 8.75 -31.04
CA ARG A 190 -15.49 9.66 -31.84
C ARG A 190 -16.29 10.94 -32.18
N PRO A 191 -15.82 12.13 -31.77
CA PRO A 191 -16.56 13.38 -32.01
C PRO A 191 -16.67 13.75 -33.49
N THR A 192 -15.64 13.39 -34.28
CA THR A 192 -15.57 13.75 -35.70
C THR A 192 -15.14 12.56 -36.57
N ARG A 193 -15.48 12.61 -37.87
CA ARG A 193 -15.11 11.60 -38.87
C ARG A 193 -14.50 12.29 -40.07
N CYS A 194 -13.48 11.69 -40.68
CA CYS A 194 -12.93 12.14 -41.95
C CYS A 194 -13.98 11.98 -43.06
N ALA A 195 -14.25 13.05 -43.83
CA ALA A 195 -15.13 13.07 -44.99
C ALA A 195 -14.25 13.13 -46.25
N PRO A 196 -14.08 12.02 -47.00
CA PRO A 196 -15.15 11.17 -47.51
C PRO A 196 -15.48 9.99 -46.58
N ALA A 197 -16.73 9.52 -46.61
CA ALA A 197 -17.24 8.38 -45.84
C ALA A 197 -16.45 7.05 -46.01
N LYS A 198 -15.43 7.04 -46.87
CA LYS A 198 -14.54 5.92 -47.18
C LYS A 198 -13.05 6.27 -47.02
N CYS A 199 -12.68 7.20 -46.12
CA CYS A 199 -11.26 7.38 -45.82
C CYS A 199 -10.71 6.11 -45.14
N THR A 200 -10.16 5.20 -45.94
CA THR A 200 -9.67 3.90 -45.49
C THR A 200 -8.51 4.08 -44.52
N ALA A 201 -7.65 5.07 -44.77
CA ALA A 201 -6.55 5.45 -43.89
C ALA A 201 -7.04 5.87 -42.50
N TRP A 202 -8.12 6.66 -42.39
CA TRP A 202 -8.73 7.00 -41.10
C TRP A 202 -9.23 5.76 -40.37
N SER A 203 -9.96 4.88 -41.06
CA SER A 203 -10.46 3.65 -40.42
C SER A 203 -9.34 2.69 -40.02
N GLN A 204 -8.37 2.43 -40.90
CA GLN A 204 -7.38 1.36 -40.74
C GLN A 204 -6.16 1.80 -39.93
N ASN A 205 -5.69 3.03 -40.11
CA ASN A 205 -4.44 3.49 -39.50
C ASN A 205 -4.66 4.31 -38.23
N VAL A 206 -5.90 4.75 -37.96
CA VAL A 206 -6.23 5.55 -36.76
C VAL A 206 -7.21 4.85 -35.87
N VAL A 207 -8.42 4.60 -36.38
CA VAL A 207 -9.52 4.11 -35.56
C VAL A 207 -9.27 2.71 -35.04
N LEU A 208 -8.92 1.77 -35.93
CA LEU A 208 -8.69 0.38 -35.52
C LEU A 208 -7.54 0.26 -34.51
N PRO A 209 -6.35 0.87 -34.69
CA PRO A 209 -5.28 0.81 -33.69
C PRO A 209 -5.67 1.41 -32.34
N ILE A 210 -6.39 2.54 -32.31
CA ILE A 210 -6.84 3.15 -31.06
C ILE A 210 -7.86 2.26 -30.35
N LEU A 211 -8.84 1.71 -31.08
CA LEU A 211 -9.84 0.81 -30.49
C LEU A 211 -9.23 -0.51 -30.01
N ASP A 212 -8.23 -1.03 -30.73
CA ASP A 212 -7.49 -2.23 -30.33
C ASP A 212 -6.71 -1.99 -29.03
N LYS A 213 -6.00 -0.86 -28.93
CA LYS A 213 -5.34 -0.44 -27.69
C LYS A 213 -6.33 -0.26 -26.54
N LEU A 214 -7.48 0.38 -26.80
CA LEU A 214 -8.55 0.54 -25.80
C LEU A 214 -9.19 -0.79 -25.41
N GLY A 215 -9.11 -1.86 -26.21
CA GLY A 215 -9.94 -3.08 -26.18
C GLY A 215 -10.39 -3.60 -24.80
N GLY A 216 -11.41 -2.98 -24.21
CA GLY A 216 -11.87 -3.19 -22.84
C GLY A 216 -10.97 -2.68 -21.70
N LYS A 217 -9.78 -2.17 -22.01
CA LYS A 217 -8.75 -1.71 -21.06
C LYS A 217 -9.02 -0.29 -20.59
N ILE A 218 -9.83 -0.14 -19.56
CA ILE A 218 -10.19 1.17 -18.98
C ILE A 218 -8.97 1.93 -18.45
N GLU A 219 -7.92 1.21 -18.03
CA GLU A 219 -6.66 1.76 -17.55
C GLU A 219 -5.91 2.56 -18.62
N MET A 220 -6.17 2.32 -19.90
CA MET A 220 -5.56 3.10 -20.98
C MET A 220 -5.96 4.58 -20.94
N LEU A 221 -7.07 4.93 -20.28
CA LEU A 221 -7.46 6.31 -20.06
C LEU A 221 -6.55 7.06 -19.09
N SER A 222 -5.82 6.34 -18.22
CA SER A 222 -4.84 6.94 -17.32
C SER A 222 -3.53 7.32 -18.05
N LYS A 223 -3.36 6.86 -19.29
CA LYS A 223 -2.18 7.09 -20.14
C LYS A 223 -2.61 7.46 -21.56
N PRO A 224 -3.27 8.61 -21.74
CA PRO A 224 -3.81 9.00 -23.05
C PRO A 224 -2.70 9.11 -24.12
N ASP A 225 -1.48 9.48 -23.75
CA ASP A 225 -0.37 9.59 -24.70
C ASP A 225 0.01 8.24 -25.33
N ASP A 226 -0.01 7.16 -24.54
CA ASP A 226 0.27 5.79 -25.03
C ASP A 226 -0.79 5.33 -26.04
N LEU A 227 -2.02 5.81 -25.89
CA LEU A 227 -3.12 5.49 -26.79
C LEU A 227 -2.85 6.02 -28.21
N PHE A 228 -2.35 7.25 -28.30
CA PHE A 228 -2.10 7.95 -29.58
C PHE A 228 -0.68 7.78 -30.12
N LEU A 229 0.22 7.15 -29.35
CA LEU A 229 1.58 6.82 -29.79
C LEU A 229 1.55 5.98 -31.08
N GLU A 230 2.46 6.25 -32.02
CA GLU A 230 2.59 5.58 -33.33
C GLU A 230 1.42 5.82 -34.31
N VAL A 231 0.32 6.43 -33.87
CA VAL A 231 -0.82 6.83 -34.72
C VAL A 231 -0.57 8.19 -35.37
N ALA A 232 0.56 8.85 -35.11
CA ALA A 232 0.85 10.22 -35.56
C ALA A 232 1.30 10.36 -37.03
N THR A 233 1.50 9.27 -37.78
CA THR A 233 2.01 9.27 -39.16
C THR A 233 0.89 9.28 -40.21
N VAL A 234 -0.26 9.86 -39.89
CA VAL A 234 -1.44 9.88 -40.79
C VAL A 234 -1.37 11.08 -41.73
N SER A 235 -1.85 10.89 -42.97
CA SER A 235 -2.05 11.94 -43.97
C SER A 235 -2.68 13.22 -43.39
N ASP A 236 -2.36 14.38 -43.96
CA ASP A 236 -2.84 15.70 -43.54
C ASP A 236 -4.36 15.79 -43.28
N CYS A 237 -5.19 15.05 -44.01
CA CYS A 237 -6.65 15.08 -43.83
C CYS A 237 -7.15 14.49 -42.50
N CYS A 238 -6.38 13.66 -41.81
CA CYS A 238 -6.79 12.94 -40.60
C CYS A 238 -6.25 13.56 -39.30
N SER A 239 -5.25 14.43 -39.39
CA SER A 239 -4.55 15.01 -38.24
C SER A 239 -5.48 15.80 -37.31
N ASN A 240 -6.36 16.64 -37.88
CA ASN A 240 -7.33 17.43 -37.13
C ASN A 240 -8.35 16.55 -36.40
N HIS A 241 -8.82 15.47 -37.03
CA HIS A 241 -9.75 14.54 -36.41
C HIS A 241 -9.11 13.74 -35.28
N LEU A 242 -7.85 13.34 -35.45
CA LEU A 242 -7.04 12.68 -34.43
C LEU A 242 -6.85 13.59 -33.21
N LYS A 243 -6.47 14.86 -33.45
CA LYS A 243 -6.35 15.88 -32.40
C LYS A 243 -7.67 16.07 -31.64
N ASN A 244 -8.78 16.25 -32.37
CA ASN A 244 -10.10 16.41 -31.75
C ASN A 244 -10.50 15.20 -30.88
N TRP A 245 -10.14 13.98 -31.29
CA TRP A 245 -10.41 12.79 -30.47
C TRP A 245 -9.52 12.75 -29.23
N ARG A 246 -8.24 13.10 -29.36
CA ARG A 246 -7.33 13.22 -28.20
C ARG A 246 -7.83 14.25 -27.20
N ASP A 247 -8.22 15.44 -27.67
CA ASP A 247 -8.74 16.51 -26.82
C ASP A 247 -10.03 16.05 -26.11
N HIS A 248 -10.93 15.36 -26.82
CA HIS A 248 -12.14 14.78 -26.24
C HIS A 248 -11.84 13.75 -25.14
N ILE A 249 -10.90 12.83 -25.36
CA ILE A 249 -10.48 11.88 -24.31
C ILE A 249 -9.89 12.64 -23.12
N GLY A 250 -9.09 13.67 -23.35
CA GLY A 250 -8.55 14.55 -22.30
C GLY A 250 -9.67 15.12 -21.42
N THR A 251 -10.67 15.77 -22.02
CA THR A 251 -11.82 16.33 -21.29
C THR A 251 -12.60 15.25 -20.53
N VAL A 252 -12.80 14.07 -21.13
CA VAL A 252 -13.49 12.96 -20.47
C VAL A 252 -12.70 12.45 -19.26
N CYS A 253 -11.37 12.44 -19.31
CA CYS A 253 -10.53 12.02 -18.19
C CYS A 253 -10.51 13.07 -17.07
N GLU A 254 -10.61 14.36 -17.38
CA GLU A 254 -10.70 15.44 -16.38
C GLU A 254 -11.97 15.35 -15.51
N ASP A 255 -13.06 14.81 -16.06
CA ASP A 255 -14.32 14.57 -15.34
C ASP A 255 -14.25 13.40 -14.35
N ILE A 256 -13.19 12.59 -14.37
CA ILE A 256 -13.02 11.46 -13.45
C ILE A 256 -12.62 12.03 -12.08
N PRO A 257 -13.43 11.83 -11.02
CA PRO A 257 -13.09 12.36 -9.71
C PRO A 257 -11.87 11.64 -9.14
N LYS A 258 -11.10 12.33 -8.30
CA LYS A 258 -10.08 11.69 -7.46
C LYS A 258 -10.72 10.63 -6.55
N PHE A 259 -10.03 9.51 -6.34
CA PHE A 259 -10.57 8.42 -5.53
C PHE A 259 -10.80 8.84 -4.07
N SER A 260 -9.90 9.66 -3.53
CA SER A 260 -9.98 10.26 -2.21
C SER A 260 -11.27 11.05 -1.94
N THR A 261 -11.97 11.53 -2.98
CA THR A 261 -13.25 12.25 -2.83
C THR A 261 -14.45 11.32 -2.62
N LEU A 262 -14.26 10.02 -2.77
CA LEU A 262 -15.31 9.00 -2.69
C LEU A 262 -15.21 8.13 -1.43
N VAL A 263 -14.12 8.29 -0.68
CA VAL A 263 -13.78 7.54 0.55
C VAL A 263 -14.26 8.28 1.78
#